data_AF-A0A5D6XGM5-F1
#
_entry.id   AF-A0A5D6XGM5-F1
#
_cell.length_a   1.000
_cell.length_b   1.000
_cell.length_c   1.000
_cell.angle_alpha   90.00
_cell.angle_beta   90.00
_cell.angle_gamma   90.00
#
_symmetry.space_group_name_H-M   'P 1'
#
loop_
_entity.id
_entity.type
_entity.pdbx_description
1 polymer ?
#
loop_
_entity_poly.entity_id
_entity_poly.type
_entity_poly.pdbx_seq_one_letter_code
_entity_poly.pdbx_strand_id
1 'polypeptide(L)'
;MERLLEQLAVANVSNALIILDNAKYHKTLPHDTAKSNASKANMQIAFDASESRSQLWAKLAEHIARCVVPEVCTMARTAGHGVLFTPRHHSDLQPIELVLTIVKGEVGRQYTTDTTFADVKHRLDQAFERLSGGEVAGCIRKTHSVLEQLAKYINIADALQSDTEDGESSGSESSDKHKKIYLIFVLECCPLQRLVSSR
;
A
#
# COMPACT_ATOMS: atom_id res chain seq x y z
N MET A 1 -6.66 9.45 0.28
CA MET A 1 -7.01 8.71 1.53
C MET A 1 -8.32 9.19 2.15
N GLU A 2 -8.52 10.49 2.40
CA GLU A 2 -9.74 11.04 3.02
C GLU A 2 -11.03 10.55 2.35
N ARG A 3 -11.13 10.73 1.03
CA ARG A 3 -12.25 10.25 0.22
C ARG A 3 -12.53 8.75 0.42
N LEU A 4 -11.48 7.95 0.60
CA LEU A 4 -11.67 6.52 0.85
C LEU A 4 -12.38 6.31 2.19
N LEU A 5 -11.87 6.93 3.25
CA LEU A 5 -12.44 6.79 4.60
C LEU A 5 -13.89 7.30 4.66
N GLU A 6 -14.22 8.38 3.94
CA GLU A 6 -15.60 8.86 3.79
C GLU A 6 -16.50 7.79 3.15
N GLN A 7 -16.05 7.17 2.06
CA GLN A 7 -16.81 6.09 1.40
C GLN A 7 -16.99 4.87 2.32
N LEU A 8 -15.99 4.53 3.13
CA LEU A 8 -16.10 3.45 4.11
C LEU A 8 -17.10 3.77 5.21
N ALA A 9 -17.11 5.00 5.70
CA ALA A 9 -18.09 5.46 6.68
C ALA A 9 -19.51 5.40 6.10
N VAL A 10 -19.72 5.89 4.86
CA VAL A 10 -21.01 5.81 4.16
C VAL A 10 -21.47 4.37 3.95
N ALA A 11 -20.53 3.47 3.62
CA ALA A 11 -20.81 2.05 3.44
C ALA A 11 -20.93 1.27 4.77
N ASN A 12 -20.82 1.94 5.93
CA ASN A 12 -20.81 1.33 7.26
C ASN A 12 -19.78 0.20 7.40
N VAL A 13 -18.61 0.38 6.79
CA VAL A 13 -17.49 -0.55 6.88
C VAL A 13 -16.56 -0.08 7.99
N SER A 14 -16.33 -0.93 8.99
CA SER A 14 -15.40 -0.71 10.09
C SER A 14 -14.34 -1.81 10.13
N ASN A 15 -13.17 -1.55 10.73
CA ASN A 15 -12.12 -2.57 10.90
C ASN A 15 -11.63 -3.20 9.58
N ALA A 16 -11.64 -2.40 8.52
CA ALA A 16 -11.08 -2.77 7.23
C ALA A 16 -9.54 -2.80 7.24
N LEU A 17 -8.97 -3.58 6.32
CA LEU A 17 -7.53 -3.64 6.06
C LEU A 17 -7.25 -3.03 4.68
N ILE A 18 -6.70 -1.83 4.68
CA ILE A 18 -6.37 -1.09 3.46
C ILE A 18 -4.99 -1.54 3.00
N ILE A 19 -4.90 -2.07 1.79
CA ILE A 19 -3.62 -2.53 1.21
C ILE A 19 -3.18 -1.53 0.16
N LEU A 20 -1.98 -0.98 0.34
CA LEU A 20 -1.35 -0.03 -0.56
C LEU A 20 -0.07 -0.60 -1.17
N ASP A 21 0.30 -0.10 -2.35
CA ASP A 21 1.60 -0.41 -2.94
C ASP A 21 2.76 0.19 -2.11
N ASN A 22 3.98 -0.28 -2.34
CA ASN A 22 5.16 0.24 -1.65
C ASN A 22 5.69 1.56 -2.26
N ALA A 23 4.88 2.32 -2.98
CA ALA A 23 5.33 3.55 -3.61
C ALA A 23 5.61 4.64 -2.59
N LYS A 24 6.56 5.51 -2.94
CA LYS A 24 7.00 6.61 -2.06
C LYS A 24 5.86 7.57 -1.70
N TYR A 25 4.92 7.82 -2.61
CA TYR A 25 3.82 8.76 -2.38
C TYR A 25 2.81 8.29 -1.32
N HIS A 26 2.63 6.97 -1.14
CA HIS A 26 1.80 6.43 -0.05
C HIS A 26 2.53 6.43 1.31
N LYS A 27 3.83 6.73 1.32
CA LYS A 27 4.67 6.76 2.53
C LYS A 27 5.08 8.16 2.95
N THR A 28 4.30 9.15 2.53
CA THR A 28 4.51 10.54 2.94
C THR A 28 4.40 10.63 4.46
N LEU A 29 5.44 11.19 5.07
CA LEU A 29 5.50 11.39 6.51
C LEU A 29 4.82 12.72 6.87
N PRO A 30 4.34 12.86 8.12
CA PRO A 30 3.77 14.12 8.62
C PRO A 30 4.64 15.34 8.30
N HIS A 31 4.00 16.49 8.04
CA HIS A 31 4.69 17.70 7.57
C HIS A 31 5.76 18.23 8.56
N ASP A 32 5.55 18.00 9.85
CA ASP A 32 6.46 18.33 10.95
C ASP A 32 7.68 17.39 11.05
N THR A 33 7.73 16.32 10.25
CA THR A 33 8.87 15.41 10.21
C THR A 33 10.11 16.11 9.67
N ALA A 34 11.20 16.06 10.44
CA ALA A 34 12.48 16.65 10.07
C ALA A 34 13.02 16.09 8.74
N LYS A 35 13.55 16.98 7.89
CA LYS A 35 14.10 16.66 6.57
C LYS A 35 15.64 16.73 6.58
N SER A 36 16.28 16.12 5.59
CA SER A 36 17.76 16.08 5.50
C SER A 36 18.41 17.45 5.39
N ASN A 37 17.66 18.46 4.94
CA ASN A 37 18.07 19.86 4.86
C ASN A 37 17.69 20.69 6.11
N ALA A 38 17.08 20.10 7.14
CA ALA A 38 16.73 20.80 8.36
C ALA A 38 17.98 21.34 9.07
N SER A 39 17.90 22.53 9.67
CA SER A 39 19.01 23.09 10.47
C SER A 39 19.31 22.19 11.67
N LYS A 40 20.52 22.26 12.25
CA LYS A 40 20.85 21.50 13.47
C LYS A 40 19.85 21.78 14.62
N ALA A 41 19.40 23.03 14.74
CA ALA A 41 18.38 23.43 15.73
C ALA A 41 17.02 22.75 15.50
N ASN A 42 16.67 22.44 14.25
CA ASN A 42 15.38 21.83 13.90
C ASN A 42 15.41 20.30 13.92
N MET A 43 16.58 19.67 14.15
CA MET A 43 16.68 18.21 14.22
C MET A 43 16.14 17.62 15.53
N GLN A 44 15.85 18.45 16.56
CA GLN A 44 15.22 18.07 17.84
C GLN A 44 15.79 16.79 18.49
N ILE A 45 17.08 16.52 18.29
CA ILE A 45 17.81 15.39 18.88
C ILE A 45 18.89 15.90 19.84
N ALA A 46 19.19 15.13 20.88
CA ALA A 46 20.39 15.33 21.67
C ALA A 46 21.61 15.19 20.75
N PHE A 47 22.51 16.17 20.76
CA PHE A 47 23.72 16.18 19.95
C PHE A 47 24.96 16.39 20.82
N ASP A 48 26.03 15.68 20.50
CA ASP A 48 27.37 16.02 20.99
C ASP A 48 28.00 17.06 20.05
N ALA A 49 28.75 18.02 20.60
CA ALA A 49 29.42 19.07 19.82
C ALA A 49 30.45 18.51 18.82
N SER A 50 30.96 17.30 19.07
CA SER A 50 31.89 16.57 18.20
C SER A 50 31.22 15.91 16.98
N GLU A 51 29.89 15.76 16.98
CA GLU A 51 29.19 15.06 15.92
C GLU A 51 28.98 15.92 14.67
N SER A 52 29.39 15.35 13.54
CA SER A 52 29.13 15.92 12.23
C SER A 52 27.63 15.90 11.91
N ARG A 53 27.22 16.81 11.02
CA ARG A 53 25.82 16.87 10.56
C ARG A 53 25.34 15.55 9.95
N SER A 54 26.22 14.81 9.27
CA SER A 54 25.88 13.51 8.66
C SER A 54 25.62 12.44 9.72
N GLN A 55 26.41 12.40 10.80
CA GLN A 55 26.19 11.47 11.92
C GLN A 55 24.85 11.76 12.64
N LEU A 56 24.57 13.05 12.90
CA LEU A 56 23.30 13.48 13.49
C LEU A 56 22.11 13.13 12.59
N TRP A 57 22.22 13.36 11.28
CA TRP A 57 21.18 12.97 10.32
C TRP A 57 20.98 11.46 10.26
N ALA A 58 22.05 10.65 10.33
CA ALA A 58 21.94 9.19 10.31
C ALA A 58 21.13 8.68 11.51
N LYS A 59 21.45 9.16 12.73
CA LYS A 59 20.69 8.83 13.95
C LYS A 59 19.23 9.25 13.85
N LEU A 60 18.97 10.46 13.37
CA LEU A 60 17.61 10.98 13.20
C LEU A 60 16.84 10.20 12.12
N ALA A 61 17.47 9.88 11.00
CA ALA A 61 16.85 9.11 9.92
C ALA A 61 16.47 7.69 10.40
N GLU A 62 17.31 7.05 11.21
CA GLU A 62 17.00 5.76 11.83
C GLU A 62 15.83 5.88 12.82
N HIS A 63 15.80 6.95 13.62
CA HIS A 63 14.66 7.23 14.50
C HIS A 63 13.36 7.45 13.71
N ILE A 64 13.40 8.28 12.66
CA ILE A 64 12.26 8.54 11.78
C ILE A 64 11.77 7.24 11.15
N ALA A 65 12.66 6.41 10.61
CA ALA A 65 12.30 5.15 9.97
C ALA A 65 11.61 4.16 10.93
N ARG A 66 11.95 4.21 12.22
CA ARG A 66 11.42 3.30 13.25
C ARG A 66 10.18 3.82 13.96
N CYS A 67 10.09 5.13 14.19
CA CYS A 67 9.10 5.72 15.09
C CYS A 67 8.03 6.54 14.36
N VAL A 68 8.34 7.08 13.18
CA VAL A 68 7.40 7.93 12.44
C VAL A 68 6.65 7.08 11.42
N VAL A 69 5.33 7.02 11.57
CA VAL A 69 4.46 6.31 10.64
C VAL A 69 4.00 7.25 9.52
N PRO A 70 3.77 6.73 8.29
CA PRO A 70 3.17 7.51 7.23
C PRO A 70 1.81 8.10 7.63
N GLU A 71 1.50 9.29 7.14
CA GLU A 71 0.27 10.04 7.47
C GLU A 71 -0.99 9.22 7.20
N VAL A 72 -1.02 8.50 6.07
CA VAL A 72 -2.13 7.63 5.69
C VAL A 72 -2.38 6.51 6.71
N CYS A 73 -1.35 6.04 7.42
CA CYS A 73 -1.50 5.02 8.47
C CYS A 73 -2.17 5.61 9.70
N THR A 74 -1.80 6.84 10.08
CA THR A 74 -2.43 7.57 11.19
C THR A 74 -3.89 7.85 10.87
N MET A 75 -4.19 8.37 9.67
CA MET A 75 -5.56 8.65 9.24
C MET A 75 -6.45 7.39 9.29
N ALA A 76 -5.99 6.29 8.70
CA ALA A 76 -6.73 5.03 8.69
C ALA A 76 -6.94 4.48 10.12
N ARG A 77 -5.90 4.52 10.96
CA ARG A 77 -5.98 4.06 12.35
C ARG A 77 -6.98 4.86 13.18
N THR A 78 -6.97 6.19 13.05
CA THR A 78 -7.94 7.07 13.72
C THR A 78 -9.38 6.75 13.30
N ALA A 79 -9.58 6.37 12.03
CA ALA A 79 -10.87 5.91 11.52
C ALA A 79 -11.19 4.42 11.86
N GLY A 80 -10.35 3.73 12.64
CA GLY A 80 -10.57 2.34 13.05
C GLY A 80 -10.21 1.30 11.98
N HIS A 81 -9.31 1.62 11.06
CA HIS A 81 -8.83 0.75 9.98
C HIS A 81 -7.33 0.45 10.09
N GLY A 82 -6.90 -0.67 9.52
CA GLY A 82 -5.49 -1.03 9.35
C GLY A 82 -4.96 -0.66 7.97
N VAL A 83 -3.64 -0.43 7.86
CA VAL A 83 -2.94 -0.26 6.59
C VAL A 83 -1.81 -1.28 6.48
N LEU A 84 -1.69 -1.96 5.34
CA LEU A 84 -0.52 -2.76 4.97
C LEU A 84 0.06 -2.25 3.66
N PHE A 85 1.38 -2.35 3.55
CA PHE A 85 2.10 -2.08 2.31
C PHE A 85 2.56 -3.39 1.72
N THR A 86 2.31 -3.62 0.44
CA THR A 86 2.85 -4.79 -0.23
C THR A 86 4.37 -4.67 -0.41
N PRO A 87 5.10 -5.80 -0.49
CA PRO A 87 6.51 -5.79 -0.86
C PRO A 87 6.74 -5.16 -2.25
N ARG A 88 7.95 -4.65 -2.50
CA ARG A 88 8.29 -4.09 -3.82
C ARG A 88 8.29 -5.19 -4.87
N HIS A 89 7.89 -4.85 -6.10
CA HIS A 89 7.90 -5.77 -7.26
C HIS A 89 6.96 -6.97 -7.16
N HIS A 90 6.00 -6.96 -6.23
CA HIS A 90 4.97 -7.99 -6.08
C HIS A 90 3.58 -7.43 -6.37
N SER A 91 3.33 -7.09 -7.64
CA SER A 91 2.03 -6.60 -8.11
C SER A 91 0.94 -7.66 -8.09
N ASP A 92 1.33 -8.94 -8.15
CA ASP A 92 0.46 -10.11 -7.97
C ASP A 92 -0.17 -10.21 -6.57
N LEU A 93 0.47 -9.58 -5.58
CA LEU A 93 -0.07 -9.39 -4.23
C LEU A 93 -1.07 -8.22 -4.13
N GLN A 94 -1.40 -7.58 -5.25
CA GLN A 94 -2.27 -6.41 -5.29
C GLN A 94 -3.48 -6.70 -6.16
N PRO A 95 -4.64 -7.08 -5.59
CA PRO A 95 -5.75 -7.49 -6.44
C PRO A 95 -6.37 -6.33 -7.24
N ILE A 96 -6.02 -5.07 -6.96
CA ILE A 96 -6.37 -3.93 -7.83
C ILE A 96 -5.73 -4.05 -9.20
N GLU A 97 -4.53 -4.63 -9.30
CA GLU A 97 -3.86 -4.82 -10.59
C GLU A 97 -4.64 -5.82 -11.45
N LEU A 98 -5.23 -6.85 -10.83
CA LEU A 98 -6.13 -7.78 -11.50
C LEU A 98 -7.45 -7.10 -11.90
N VAL A 99 -8.05 -6.30 -11.01
CA VAL A 99 -9.26 -5.52 -11.33
C VAL A 99 -8.99 -4.56 -12.50
N LEU A 100 -7.87 -3.83 -12.46
CA LEU A 100 -7.45 -2.93 -13.53
C LEU A 100 -7.15 -3.69 -14.82
N THR A 101 -6.65 -4.92 -14.75
CA THR A 101 -6.46 -5.76 -15.95
C THR A 101 -7.79 -6.10 -16.61
N ILE A 102 -8.82 -6.43 -15.83
CA ILE A 102 -10.17 -6.68 -16.34
C ILE A 102 -10.73 -5.41 -17.01
N VAL A 103 -10.70 -4.29 -16.28
CA VAL A 103 -11.23 -3.00 -16.74
C VAL A 103 -10.49 -2.49 -17.98
N LYS A 104 -9.16 -2.53 -17.99
CA LYS A 104 -8.34 -2.15 -19.15
C LYS A 104 -8.61 -3.05 -20.35
N GLY A 105 -8.79 -4.35 -20.11
CA GLY A 105 -9.17 -5.29 -21.16
C GLY A 105 -10.49 -4.92 -21.82
N GLU A 106 -11.49 -4.53 -21.02
CA GLU A 106 -12.80 -4.12 -21.53
C GLU A 106 -12.73 -2.82 -22.34
N VAL A 107 -12.06 -1.79 -21.82
CA VAL A 107 -11.87 -0.53 -22.55
C VAL A 107 -11.04 -0.73 -23.81
N GLY A 108 -9.97 -1.52 -23.74
CA GLY A 108 -9.04 -1.77 -24.84
C GLY A 108 -9.66 -2.55 -26.00
N ARG A 109 -10.57 -3.50 -25.73
CA ARG A 109 -11.28 -4.24 -26.78
C ARG A 109 -12.17 -3.37 -27.66
N GLN A 110 -12.58 -2.20 -27.17
CA GLN A 110 -13.42 -1.24 -27.89
C GLN A 110 -12.60 -0.17 -28.63
N TYR A 111 -11.27 -0.26 -28.60
CA TYR A 111 -10.40 0.73 -29.22
C TYR A 111 -10.53 0.75 -30.75
N THR A 112 -10.60 1.96 -31.29
CA THR A 112 -10.59 2.28 -32.72
C THR A 112 -9.65 3.46 -32.98
N THR A 113 -9.24 3.69 -34.23
CA THR A 113 -8.34 4.81 -34.59
C THR A 113 -8.92 6.18 -34.24
N ASP A 114 -10.24 6.32 -34.20
CA ASP A 114 -10.94 7.57 -33.89
C ASP A 114 -11.28 7.72 -32.39
N THR A 115 -10.81 6.80 -31.54
CA THR A 115 -11.09 6.83 -30.10
C THR A 115 -10.48 8.06 -29.45
N THR A 116 -11.33 8.87 -28.81
CA THR A 116 -10.92 10.07 -28.07
C THR A 116 -10.75 9.80 -26.58
N PHE A 117 -10.13 10.74 -25.84
CA PHE A 117 -10.07 10.66 -24.38
C PHE A 117 -11.45 10.68 -23.71
N ALA A 118 -12.44 11.35 -24.30
CA ALA A 118 -13.81 11.35 -23.80
C ALA A 118 -14.44 9.95 -23.91
N ASP A 119 -14.20 9.27 -25.04
CA ASP A 119 -14.64 7.89 -25.23
C ASP A 119 -13.98 6.95 -24.24
N VAL A 120 -12.66 7.10 -24.02
CA VAL A 120 -11.93 6.29 -23.02
C VAL A 120 -12.51 6.50 -21.63
N LYS A 121 -12.79 7.74 -21.23
CA LYS A 121 -13.41 8.03 -19.93
C LYS A 121 -14.79 7.37 -19.82
N HIS A 122 -15.65 7.54 -20.83
CA HIS A 122 -16.98 6.97 -20.82
C HIS A 122 -16.95 5.43 -20.73
N ARG A 123 -16.09 4.79 -21.51
CA ARG A 123 -15.90 3.33 -21.48
C ARG A 123 -15.31 2.86 -20.16
N LEU A 124 -14.43 3.64 -19.54
CA LEU A 124 -13.88 3.34 -18.21
C LEU A 124 -14.98 3.35 -17.15
N ASP A 125 -15.84 4.37 -17.14
CA ASP A 125 -16.98 4.46 -16.24
C ASP A 125 -17.91 3.23 -16.43
N GLN A 126 -18.26 2.90 -17.68
CA GLN A 126 -19.07 1.71 -17.99
C GLN A 126 -18.40 0.39 -17.59
N ALA A 127 -17.08 0.26 -17.75
CA ALA A 127 -16.35 -0.94 -17.38
C ALA A 127 -16.37 -1.15 -15.85
N PHE A 128 -16.29 -0.08 -15.05
CA PHE A 128 -16.46 -0.18 -13.61
C PHE A 128 -17.90 -0.49 -13.20
N GLU A 129 -18.91 0.05 -13.88
CA GLU A 129 -20.33 -0.28 -13.63
C GLU A 129 -20.65 -1.76 -13.93
N ARG A 130 -20.02 -2.34 -14.94
CA ARG A 130 -20.20 -3.76 -15.31
C ARG A 130 -19.43 -4.72 -14.41
N LEU A 131 -18.39 -4.24 -13.73
CA LEU A 131 -17.52 -5.07 -12.90
C LEU A 131 -18.32 -5.68 -11.76
N SER A 132 -18.46 -7.00 -11.78
CA SER A 132 -19.27 -7.73 -10.81
C SER A 132 -18.52 -7.96 -9.50
N GLY A 133 -19.27 -8.09 -8.39
CA GLY A 133 -18.70 -8.50 -7.12
C GLY A 133 -18.02 -9.89 -7.18
N GLY A 134 -18.48 -10.77 -8.07
CA GLY A 134 -17.88 -12.09 -8.30
C GLY A 134 -16.47 -12.01 -8.92
N GLU A 135 -16.26 -11.11 -9.88
CA GLU A 135 -14.96 -10.83 -10.48
C GLU A 135 -13.99 -10.24 -9.45
N VAL A 136 -14.42 -9.24 -8.67
CA VAL A 136 -13.61 -8.65 -7.60
C VAL A 136 -13.22 -9.69 -6.56
N ALA A 137 -14.17 -10.52 -6.13
CA ALA A 137 -13.88 -11.61 -5.20
C ALA A 137 -12.92 -12.65 -5.81
N GLY A 138 -12.99 -12.88 -7.12
CA GLY A 138 -12.03 -13.71 -7.87
C GLY A 138 -10.62 -13.15 -7.83
N CYS A 139 -10.45 -11.86 -8.04
CA CYS A 139 -9.16 -11.17 -7.91
C CYS A 139 -8.57 -11.36 -6.51
N ILE A 140 -9.39 -11.14 -5.47
CA ILE A 140 -8.97 -11.31 -4.07
C ILE A 140 -8.50 -12.75 -3.81
N ARG A 141 -9.27 -13.75 -4.22
CA ARG A 141 -8.90 -15.18 -4.07
C ARG A 141 -7.59 -15.51 -4.78
N LYS A 142 -7.38 -14.98 -6.00
CA LYS A 142 -6.17 -15.23 -6.77
C LYS A 142 -4.94 -14.72 -6.03
N THR A 143 -4.97 -13.49 -5.54
CA THR A 143 -3.87 -12.92 -4.75
C THR A 143 -3.68 -13.64 -3.43
N HIS A 144 -4.75 -14.04 -2.74
CA HIS A 144 -4.62 -14.85 -1.52
C HIS A 144 -3.88 -16.16 -1.79
N SER A 145 -4.17 -16.83 -2.90
CA SER A 145 -3.45 -18.05 -3.30
C SER A 145 -1.96 -17.80 -3.58
N VAL A 146 -1.61 -16.66 -4.19
CA VAL A 146 -0.20 -16.26 -4.38
C VAL A 146 0.48 -16.02 -3.02
N LEU A 147 -0.20 -15.34 -2.10
CA LEU A 147 0.31 -15.09 -0.75
C LEU A 147 0.57 -16.39 0.01
N GLU A 148 -0.34 -17.35 -0.03
CA GLU A 148 -0.17 -18.67 0.58
C GLU A 148 1.03 -19.43 0.00
N GLN A 149 1.27 -19.32 -1.31
CA GLN A 149 2.42 -19.96 -1.96
C GLN A 149 3.74 -19.32 -1.51
N LEU A 150 3.79 -17.98 -1.43
CA LEU A 150 4.94 -17.27 -0.90
C LEU A 150 5.22 -17.64 0.56
N ALA A 151 4.19 -17.69 1.39
CA ALA A 151 4.32 -18.07 2.80
C ALA A 151 4.91 -19.49 2.95
N LYS A 152 4.44 -20.44 2.14
CA LYS A 152 5.01 -21.80 2.10
C LYS A 152 6.47 -21.79 1.70
N TYR A 153 6.83 -21.03 0.67
CA TYR A 153 8.21 -20.93 0.20
C TYR A 153 9.14 -20.34 1.28
N ILE A 154 8.71 -19.28 1.97
CA ILE A 154 9.47 -18.65 3.06
C ILE A 154 9.69 -19.65 4.19
N ASN A 155 8.63 -20.33 4.65
CA ASN A 155 8.75 -21.33 5.72
C ASN A 155 9.72 -22.47 5.37
N ILE A 156 9.72 -22.93 4.11
CA ILE A 156 10.66 -23.95 3.64
C ILE A 156 12.09 -23.39 3.62
N ALA A 157 12.29 -22.17 3.13
CA ALA A 157 13.61 -21.53 3.07
C ALA A 157 14.20 -21.31 4.47
N ASP A 158 13.37 -20.87 5.43
CA ASP A 158 13.77 -20.67 6.82
C ASP A 158 14.15 -22.01 7.49
N ALA A 159 13.38 -23.08 7.26
CA ALA A 159 13.69 -24.41 7.76
C ALA A 159 15.03 -24.95 7.23
N LEU A 160 15.30 -24.75 5.93
CA LEU A 160 16.57 -25.16 5.32
C LEU A 160 17.76 -24.34 5.82
N GLN A 161 17.55 -23.07 6.19
CA GLN A 161 18.58 -22.25 6.82
C GLN A 161 18.85 -22.69 8.26
N SER A 162 17.83 -23.07 9.02
CA SER A 162 17.99 -23.59 10.39
C SER A 162 18.70 -24.95 10.43
N ASP A 163 18.58 -25.78 9.39
CA ASP A 163 19.32 -27.05 9.28
C ASP A 163 20.84 -26.86 9.04
N THR A 164 21.30 -25.60 8.87
CA THR A 164 22.73 -25.27 8.68
C THR A 164 23.34 -24.54 9.89
N GLU A 165 22.54 -24.15 10.89
CA GLU A 165 22.99 -23.49 12.11
C GLU A 165 22.28 -24.11 13.32
N ASP A 166 22.91 -25.10 13.96
CA ASP A 166 22.50 -25.64 15.25
C ASP A 166 22.47 -24.51 16.31
N GLY A 167 21.28 -24.17 16.81
CA GLY A 167 21.10 -23.23 17.92
C GLY A 167 19.65 -22.88 18.25
N GLU A 168 19.06 -23.62 19.18
CA GLU A 168 17.68 -23.57 19.70
C GLU A 168 17.07 -22.16 20.00
N SER A 169 15.77 -21.98 19.73
CA SER A 169 14.73 -22.01 20.78
C SER A 169 13.34 -21.53 20.28
N SER A 170 12.34 -22.15 20.90
CA SER A 170 10.91 -22.25 20.56
C SER A 170 10.04 -21.03 20.91
N GLY A 171 8.99 -20.83 20.09
CA GLY A 171 7.60 -20.72 20.58
C GLY A 171 6.96 -19.33 20.71
N SER A 172 5.88 -19.08 19.96
CA SER A 172 4.52 -18.92 20.53
C SER A 172 3.48 -18.64 19.44
N GLU A 173 2.36 -19.35 19.53
CA GLU A 173 1.12 -19.16 18.78
C GLU A 173 0.52 -17.76 18.98
N SER A 174 -0.23 -17.28 17.98
CA SER A 174 -1.20 -16.22 18.18
C SER A 174 -2.48 -16.48 17.38
N SER A 175 -3.58 -16.46 18.11
CA SER A 175 -4.95 -16.82 17.76
C SER A 175 -5.54 -16.03 16.59
N ASP A 176 -6.01 -16.75 15.58
CA ASP A 176 -6.68 -16.22 14.40
C ASP A 176 -8.14 -15.86 14.72
N LYS A 177 -8.40 -14.58 14.99
CA LYS A 177 -9.76 -14.04 14.96
C LYS A 177 -10.08 -13.72 13.51
N HIS A 178 -11.11 -14.34 12.95
CA HIS A 178 -11.63 -14.02 11.60
C HIS A 178 -11.85 -12.51 11.45
N LYS A 179 -10.86 -11.83 10.85
CA LYS A 179 -10.98 -10.44 10.43
C LYS A 179 -11.76 -10.45 9.12
N LYS A 180 -12.84 -9.68 9.04
CA LYS A 180 -13.42 -9.33 7.74
C LYS A 180 -12.39 -8.48 7.00
N ILE A 181 -11.64 -9.10 6.10
CA ILE A 181 -10.69 -8.40 5.23
C ILE A 181 -11.52 -7.68 4.18
N TYR A 182 -11.88 -6.44 4.45
CA TYR A 182 -12.33 -5.55 3.41
C TYR A 182 -11.08 -5.02 2.71
N LEU A 183 -10.79 -5.59 1.55
CA LEU A 183 -9.75 -5.08 0.69
C LEU A 183 -10.30 -3.90 -0.09
N ILE A 184 -9.97 -2.71 0.37
CA ILE A 184 -10.42 -1.48 -0.27
C ILE A 184 -9.23 -0.83 -0.94
N PHE A 185 -9.36 -0.67 -2.25
CA PHE A 185 -8.33 -0.11 -3.12
C PHE A 185 -8.44 1.41 -3.15
N VAL A 186 -7.35 2.09 -2.80
CA VAL A 186 -7.21 3.51 -3.10
C VAL A 186 -6.81 3.62 -4.56
N LEU A 187 -7.78 3.91 -5.44
CA LEU A 187 -7.49 4.45 -6.77
C LEU A 187 -7.08 5.92 -6.64
N GLU A 188 -5.89 6.19 -6.13
CA GLU A 188 -5.21 7.48 -6.28
C GLU A 188 -3.87 7.23 -6.96
N CYS A 189 -3.90 6.80 -8.23
CA CYS A 189 -2.83 7.04 -9.20
C CYS A 189 -3.22 6.50 -10.59
N CYS A 190 -4.00 7.27 -11.35
CA CYS A 190 -3.83 7.29 -12.79
C CYS A 190 -3.13 8.62 -13.15
N PRO A 191 -1.93 8.62 -13.72
CA PRO A 191 -1.23 9.83 -14.18
C PRO A 191 -2.00 10.63 -15.25
N LEU A 192 -3.15 10.14 -15.74
CA LEU A 192 -3.97 10.80 -16.75
C LEU A 192 -4.66 12.09 -16.25
N GLN A 193 -4.75 12.34 -14.94
CA GLN A 193 -5.31 13.61 -14.44
C GLN A 193 -4.32 14.78 -14.45
N ARG A 194 -3.01 14.54 -14.62
CA ARG A 194 -2.00 15.63 -14.64
C ARG A 194 -1.74 16.23 -16.01
N LEU A 195 -2.31 15.68 -17.09
CA LEU A 195 -2.23 16.29 -18.43
C LEU A 195 -3.37 17.28 -18.73
N VAL A 196 -4.35 17.42 -17.84
CA VAL A 196 -5.57 18.24 -18.07
C VAL A 196 -5.50 19.61 -17.37
N SER A 197 -4.41 19.94 -16.67
CA SER A 197 -4.22 21.26 -16.04
C SER A 197 -3.10 22.10 -16.68
N SER A 198 -2.84 21.91 -17.97
CA SER A 198 -2.03 22.84 -18.76
C SER A 198 -2.70 23.12 -20.11
N ARG A 199 -3.85 23.79 -20.06
CA ARG A 199 -4.25 24.83 -21.02
C ARG A 199 -4.97 25.93 -20.27
#